data_AF-A0A966Q616-F1
#
_entry.id   AF-A0A966Q616-F1
#
_cell.length_a   1.000
_cell.length_b   1.000
_cell.length_c   1.000
_cell.angle_alpha   90.00
_cell.angle_beta   90.00
_cell.angle_gamma   90.00
#
_symmetry.space_group_name_H-M   'P 1'
#
loop_
_entity.id
_entity.type
_entity.pdbx_description
1 polymer ?
#
loop_
_entity_poly.entity_id
_entity_poly.type
_entity_poly.pdbx_seq_one_letter_code
_entity_poly.pdbx_strand_id
1 'polypeptide(L)'
;MKYGIFGDVHGNLEALEAVLADMEDQQVTHPLCIGDLVGYNANPAECVEVVRALGCPVVRGNHDELVTQNKNPETFSKDAQVALAFSREHLIPAQLNYLRRLPLVHVEEAFTLVHATLDGPENWAYISTQLEAQTSFFYQKTHLCFIGHTHRPAAFLKEEEVRPIEFRKVDVHPERPGNFCLTSVLSANPGMGIGVPVTPSTIRRTRRLISVGSGMRWRKPHRKS
;
A
#
# COMPACT_ATOMS: atom_id res chain seq x y z
N MET A 1 -16.28 7.41 -8.46
CA MET A 1 -14.91 6.85 -8.53
C MET A 1 -14.78 5.84 -7.41
N LYS A 2 -14.18 4.68 -7.67
CA LYS A 2 -13.96 3.63 -6.67
C LYS A 2 -12.49 3.24 -6.70
N TYR A 3 -11.81 3.48 -5.59
CA TYR A 3 -10.40 3.19 -5.41
C TYR A 3 -10.20 1.77 -4.89
N GLY A 4 -9.18 1.08 -5.38
CA GLY A 4 -8.75 -0.21 -4.87
C GLY A 4 -7.27 -0.11 -4.52
N ILE A 5 -6.92 -0.27 -3.25
CA ILE A 5 -5.54 -0.15 -2.81
C ILE A 5 -5.06 -1.55 -2.42
N PHE A 6 -3.86 -1.91 -2.87
CA PHE A 6 -3.23 -3.21 -2.60
C PHE A 6 -1.73 -3.03 -2.50
N GLY A 7 -1.01 -4.02 -1.97
CA GLY A 7 0.45 -4.03 -1.95
C GLY A 7 0.96 -5.18 -1.11
N ASP A 8 2.22 -5.07 -0.68
CA ASP A 8 2.93 -6.16 0.01
C ASP A 8 2.80 -7.47 -0.81
N VAL A 9 2.99 -7.36 -2.13
CA VAL A 9 2.77 -8.43 -3.11
C VAL A 9 3.82 -9.51 -2.99
N HIS A 10 5.09 -9.10 -2.84
CA HIS A 10 6.21 -9.97 -2.58
C HIS A 10 6.30 -11.15 -3.56
N GLY A 11 6.26 -10.88 -4.86
CA GLY A 11 6.40 -11.92 -5.89
C GLY A 11 5.35 -13.03 -5.84
N ASN A 12 4.22 -12.82 -5.15
CA ASN A 12 3.11 -13.78 -5.07
C ASN A 12 2.10 -13.48 -6.18
N LEU A 13 2.28 -14.11 -7.34
CA LEU A 13 1.49 -13.84 -8.52
C LEU A 13 0.04 -14.29 -8.33
N GLU A 14 -0.18 -15.46 -7.76
CA GLU A 14 -1.51 -16.04 -7.56
C GLU A 14 -2.37 -15.15 -6.65
N ALA A 15 -1.77 -14.60 -5.59
CA ALA A 15 -2.47 -13.70 -4.71
C ALA A 15 -2.71 -12.32 -5.32
N LEU A 16 -1.77 -11.81 -6.13
CA LEU A 16 -1.97 -10.59 -6.91
C LEU A 16 -3.15 -10.75 -7.86
N GLU A 17 -3.18 -11.81 -8.67
CA GLU A 17 -4.26 -12.10 -9.61
C GLU A 17 -5.61 -12.21 -8.90
N ALA A 18 -5.66 -12.88 -7.74
CA ALA A 18 -6.88 -13.00 -6.97
C ALA A 18 -7.38 -11.66 -6.38
N VAL A 19 -6.46 -10.77 -5.97
CA VAL A 19 -6.82 -9.42 -5.52
C VAL A 19 -7.34 -8.58 -6.70
N LEU A 20 -6.68 -8.65 -7.86
CA LEU A 20 -7.13 -7.91 -9.05
C LEU A 20 -8.49 -8.39 -9.55
N ALA A 21 -8.76 -9.69 -9.52
CA ALA A 21 -10.07 -10.26 -9.83
C ALA A 21 -11.15 -9.76 -8.86
N ASP A 22 -10.89 -9.73 -7.53
CA ASP A 22 -11.86 -9.15 -6.57
C ASP A 22 -12.06 -7.66 -6.82
N MET A 23 -11.02 -6.90 -7.20
CA MET A 23 -11.15 -5.49 -7.56
C MET A 23 -12.05 -5.29 -8.79
N GLU A 24 -11.91 -6.14 -9.81
CA GLU A 24 -12.74 -6.14 -11.01
C GLU A 24 -14.20 -6.47 -10.68
N ASP A 25 -14.45 -7.55 -9.94
CA ASP A 25 -15.79 -7.94 -9.46
C ASP A 25 -16.46 -6.80 -8.68
N GLN A 26 -15.64 -6.03 -7.97
CA GLN A 26 -16.07 -4.88 -7.20
C GLN A 26 -16.18 -3.58 -8.01
N GLN A 27 -15.92 -3.61 -9.31
CA GLN A 27 -15.97 -2.44 -10.18
C GLN A 27 -15.06 -1.30 -9.70
N VAL A 28 -13.88 -1.65 -9.21
CA VAL A 28 -12.80 -0.68 -8.94
C VAL A 28 -12.44 0.00 -10.25
N THR A 29 -12.31 1.32 -10.21
CA THR A 29 -11.97 2.15 -11.37
C THR A 29 -10.59 2.79 -11.26
N HIS A 30 -10.03 2.84 -10.04
CA HIS A 30 -8.77 3.50 -9.74
C HIS A 30 -7.95 2.60 -8.81
N PRO A 31 -7.25 1.59 -9.34
CA PRO A 31 -6.31 0.81 -8.54
C PRO A 31 -5.11 1.68 -8.12
N LEU A 32 -4.52 1.42 -6.95
CA LEU A 32 -3.24 1.98 -6.51
C LEU A 32 -2.45 0.93 -5.74
N CYS A 33 -1.13 0.95 -5.86
CA CYS A 33 -0.24 0.00 -5.18
C CYS A 33 0.62 0.66 -4.10
N ILE A 34 0.67 0.07 -2.90
CA ILE A 34 1.50 0.51 -1.78
C ILE A 34 2.90 -0.12 -1.74
N GLY A 35 3.34 -0.74 -2.85
CA GLY A 35 4.71 -1.23 -3.01
C GLY A 35 4.96 -2.63 -2.50
N ASP A 36 6.24 -2.98 -2.41
CA ASP A 36 6.77 -4.31 -2.13
C ASP A 36 6.25 -5.34 -3.15
N LEU A 37 6.56 -5.08 -4.42
CA LEU A 37 6.19 -5.94 -5.54
C LEU A 37 6.95 -7.27 -5.55
N VAL A 38 8.16 -7.25 -4.99
CA VAL A 38 9.15 -8.34 -5.05
C VAL A 38 9.62 -8.76 -3.66
N GLY A 39 10.50 -9.77 -3.61
CA GLY A 39 10.94 -10.40 -2.37
C GLY A 39 10.05 -11.56 -1.95
N TYR A 40 10.56 -12.41 -1.07
CA TYR A 40 9.95 -13.64 -0.55
C TYR A 40 9.52 -14.74 -1.55
N ASN A 41 8.60 -14.49 -2.51
CA ASN A 41 8.00 -15.55 -3.33
C ASN A 41 8.59 -15.63 -4.76
N ALA A 42 8.07 -16.59 -5.54
CA ALA A 42 8.72 -17.14 -6.72
C ALA A 42 8.55 -16.33 -8.02
N ASN A 43 7.61 -15.37 -8.09
CA ASN A 43 7.25 -14.67 -9.34
C ASN A 43 7.46 -13.15 -9.29
N PRO A 44 8.68 -12.67 -8.96
CA PRO A 44 8.95 -11.24 -8.86
C PRO A 44 8.83 -10.52 -10.22
N ALA A 45 9.27 -11.14 -11.31
CA ALA A 45 9.23 -10.53 -12.64
C ALA A 45 7.79 -10.37 -13.14
N GLU A 46 6.98 -11.41 -13.01
CA GLU A 46 5.58 -11.41 -13.42
C GLU A 46 4.76 -10.42 -12.60
N CYS A 47 4.95 -10.38 -11.27
CA CYS A 47 4.28 -9.39 -10.43
C CYS A 47 4.61 -7.95 -10.85
N VAL A 48 5.88 -7.66 -11.16
CA VAL A 48 6.28 -6.33 -11.64
C VAL A 48 5.61 -6.01 -12.98
N GLU A 49 5.58 -6.95 -13.93
CA GLU A 49 4.93 -6.70 -15.23
C GLU A 49 3.43 -6.51 -15.12
N VAL A 50 2.73 -7.33 -14.33
CA VAL A 50 1.29 -7.19 -14.09
C VAL A 50 1.00 -5.81 -13.52
N VAL A 51 1.69 -5.41 -12.44
CA VAL A 51 1.46 -4.09 -11.81
C VAL A 51 1.83 -2.94 -12.74
N ARG A 52 2.93 -3.06 -13.50
CA ARG A 52 3.33 -2.05 -14.49
C ARG A 52 2.29 -1.89 -15.60
N ALA A 53 1.68 -3.00 -16.05
CA ALA A 53 0.66 -3.01 -17.09
C ALA A 53 -0.68 -2.40 -16.62
N LEU A 54 -0.98 -2.41 -15.32
CA LEU A 54 -2.16 -1.72 -14.76
C LEU A 54 -2.10 -0.20 -14.96
N GLY A 55 -0.91 0.37 -15.12
CA GLY A 55 -0.73 1.82 -15.31
C GLY A 55 -1.20 2.66 -14.12
N CYS A 56 -1.30 2.05 -12.93
CA CYS A 56 -1.75 2.72 -11.71
C CYS A 56 -0.60 3.43 -10.97
N PRO A 57 -0.92 4.38 -10.07
CA PRO A 57 0.07 4.90 -9.14
C PRO A 57 0.59 3.79 -8.22
N VAL A 58 1.91 3.74 -8.05
CA VAL A 58 2.63 2.80 -7.20
C VAL A 58 3.64 3.57 -6.36
N VAL A 59 3.65 3.35 -5.04
CA VAL A 59 4.75 3.81 -4.19
C VAL A 59 5.76 2.69 -3.96
N ARG A 60 7.01 3.07 -3.74
CA ARG A 60 8.12 2.15 -3.54
C ARG A 60 8.11 1.56 -2.14
N GLY A 61 8.22 0.25 -2.04
CA GLY A 61 8.50 -0.44 -0.78
C GLY A 61 9.98 -0.69 -0.53
N ASN A 62 10.32 -1.20 0.65
CA ASN A 62 11.70 -1.45 1.03
C ASN A 62 12.31 -2.61 0.21
N HIS A 63 11.54 -3.66 -0.11
CA HIS A 63 12.03 -4.74 -0.95
C HIS A 63 12.26 -4.30 -2.40
N ASP A 64 11.39 -3.43 -2.91
CA ASP A 64 11.57 -2.79 -4.23
C ASP A 64 12.85 -1.96 -4.26
N GLU A 65 13.14 -1.19 -3.21
CA GLU A 65 14.37 -0.43 -3.11
C GLU A 65 15.60 -1.36 -3.03
N LEU A 66 15.60 -2.31 -2.11
CA LEU A 66 16.73 -3.19 -1.83
C LEU A 66 17.11 -4.06 -3.01
N VAL A 67 16.13 -4.59 -3.77
CA VAL A 67 16.45 -5.40 -4.96
C VAL A 67 17.23 -4.58 -5.99
N THR A 68 17.00 -3.26 -6.06
CA THR A 68 17.69 -2.37 -7.02
C THR A 68 19.09 -1.95 -6.58
N GLN A 69 19.42 -2.15 -5.31
CA GLN A 69 20.75 -1.96 -4.76
C GLN A 69 21.55 -3.26 -5.00
N ASN A 70 22.75 -3.18 -5.56
CA ASN A 70 23.60 -4.37 -5.78
C ASN A 70 24.23 -4.87 -4.46
N LYS A 71 23.43 -4.95 -3.39
CA LYS A 71 23.84 -5.33 -2.04
C LYS A 71 22.71 -6.10 -1.37
N ASN A 72 23.07 -7.08 -0.55
CA ASN A 72 22.13 -7.69 0.38
C ASN A 72 22.32 -7.01 1.75
N PRO A 73 21.27 -6.49 2.37
CA PRO A 73 21.38 -5.80 3.65
C PRO A 73 21.67 -6.81 4.77
N GLU A 74 22.78 -6.62 5.47
CA GLU A 74 23.23 -7.52 6.55
C GLU A 74 22.25 -7.56 7.75
N THR A 75 21.41 -6.53 7.89
CA THR A 75 20.40 -6.40 8.96
C THR A 75 19.14 -7.23 8.73
N PHE A 76 18.97 -7.83 7.54
CA PHE A 76 17.80 -8.63 7.21
C PHE A 76 17.99 -10.11 7.58
N SER A 77 16.89 -10.83 7.79
CA SER A 77 16.93 -12.27 7.98
C SER A 77 17.57 -12.96 6.77
N LYS A 78 18.20 -14.13 7.00
CA LYS A 78 18.80 -14.90 5.91
C LYS A 78 17.80 -15.21 4.80
N ASP A 79 16.56 -15.54 5.17
CA ASP A 79 15.49 -15.82 4.21
C ASP A 79 15.17 -14.60 3.33
N ALA A 80 15.09 -13.41 3.91
CA ALA A 80 14.85 -12.19 3.16
C ALA A 80 16.04 -11.85 2.23
N GLN A 81 17.28 -12.09 2.66
CA GLN A 81 18.46 -11.91 1.81
C GLN A 81 18.45 -12.88 0.62
N VAL A 82 18.14 -14.16 0.85
CA VAL A 82 18.04 -15.18 -0.21
C VAL A 82 16.94 -14.79 -1.20
N ALA A 83 15.78 -14.37 -0.70
CA ALA A 83 14.66 -14.01 -1.58
C ALA A 83 14.92 -12.72 -2.38
N LEU A 84 15.63 -11.74 -1.82
CA LEU A 84 16.07 -10.55 -2.55
C LEU A 84 17.11 -10.89 -3.62
N ALA A 85 18.06 -11.78 -3.32
CA ALA A 85 19.03 -12.26 -4.30
C ALA A 85 18.33 -12.99 -5.45
N PHE A 86 17.44 -13.94 -5.13
CA PHE A 86 16.60 -14.62 -6.11
C PHE A 86 15.81 -13.62 -6.97
N SER A 87 15.15 -12.65 -6.34
CA SER A 87 14.39 -11.63 -7.07
C SER A 87 15.27 -10.85 -8.04
N ARG A 88 16.47 -10.46 -7.61
CA ARG A 88 17.41 -9.71 -8.45
C ARG A 88 17.87 -10.51 -9.67
N GLU A 89 18.09 -11.81 -9.53
CA GLU A 89 18.49 -12.71 -10.63
C GLU A 89 17.38 -12.90 -11.69
N HIS A 90 16.11 -12.76 -11.29
CA HIS A 90 14.96 -12.97 -12.17
C HIS A 90 14.41 -11.68 -12.79
N LEU A 91 14.91 -10.51 -12.39
CA LEU A 91 14.46 -9.22 -12.91
C LEU A 91 15.35 -8.72 -14.04
N ILE A 92 14.74 -8.25 -15.13
CA ILE A 92 15.47 -7.63 -16.23
C ILE A 92 15.81 -6.15 -15.91
N PRO A 93 16.79 -5.53 -16.59
CA PRO A 93 17.19 -4.14 -16.32
C PRO A 93 16.04 -3.13 -16.39
N ALA A 94 15.07 -3.33 -17.29
CA ALA A 94 13.90 -2.47 -17.40
C ALA A 94 13.00 -2.52 -16.14
N GLN A 95 12.82 -3.70 -15.55
CA GLN A 95 12.05 -3.89 -14.32
C GLN A 95 12.77 -3.30 -13.11
N LEU A 96 14.08 -3.52 -12.99
CA LEU A 96 14.90 -2.88 -11.95
C LEU A 96 14.85 -1.35 -12.06
N ASN A 97 14.91 -0.81 -13.28
CA ASN A 97 14.79 0.63 -13.49
C ASN A 97 13.39 1.16 -13.15
N TYR A 98 12.34 0.38 -13.44
CA TYR A 98 10.97 0.73 -13.02
C TYR A 98 10.88 0.83 -11.50
N LEU A 99 11.28 -0.22 -10.76
CA LEU A 99 11.27 -0.24 -9.30
C LEU A 99 12.06 0.91 -8.69
N ARG A 100 13.26 1.20 -9.22
CA ARG A 100 14.14 2.29 -8.74
C ARG A 100 13.48 3.68 -8.84
N ARG A 101 12.60 3.89 -9.84
CA ARG A 101 11.98 5.19 -10.11
C ARG A 101 10.66 5.39 -9.39
N LEU A 102 10.15 4.39 -8.68
CA LEU A 102 8.92 4.50 -7.91
C LEU A 102 9.07 5.57 -6.82
N PRO A 103 8.11 6.50 -6.68
CA PRO A 103 8.14 7.51 -5.62
C PRO A 103 7.97 6.87 -4.25
N LEU A 104 8.54 7.47 -3.20
CA LEU A 104 8.30 7.02 -1.82
C LEU A 104 6.91 7.41 -1.33
N VAL A 105 6.39 8.55 -1.80
CA VAL A 105 5.10 9.11 -1.40
C VAL A 105 4.33 9.52 -2.66
N HIS A 106 3.06 9.17 -2.70
CA HIS A 106 2.12 9.60 -3.74
C HIS A 106 0.94 10.32 -3.09
N VAL A 107 0.52 11.45 -3.66
CA VAL A 107 -0.56 12.27 -3.09
C VAL A 107 -1.67 12.38 -4.11
N GLU A 108 -2.85 11.90 -3.72
CA GLU A 108 -4.12 12.22 -4.35
C GLU A 108 -4.78 13.39 -3.61
N GLU A 109 -5.74 14.07 -4.25
CA GLU A 109 -6.43 15.21 -3.63
C GLU A 109 -7.03 14.86 -2.25
N ALA A 110 -7.56 13.64 -2.09
CA ALA A 110 -8.23 13.21 -0.88
C ALA A 110 -7.34 12.44 0.11
N PHE A 111 -6.21 11.86 -0.33
CA PHE A 111 -5.43 10.93 0.47
C PHE A 111 -3.97 10.84 0.04
N THR A 112 -3.12 10.38 0.96
CA THR A 112 -1.70 10.11 0.71
C THR A 112 -1.44 8.60 0.71
N LEU A 113 -0.53 8.12 -0.14
CA LEU A 113 0.04 6.79 -0.12
C LEU A 113 1.51 6.87 0.24
N VAL A 114 1.96 5.99 1.13
CA VAL A 114 3.37 5.76 1.45
C VAL A 114 3.52 4.32 1.90
N HIS A 115 4.62 3.63 1.57
CA HIS A 115 4.75 2.23 1.98
C HIS A 115 4.89 2.07 3.50
N ALA A 116 5.75 2.88 4.14
CA ALA A 116 6.10 2.77 5.55
C ALA A 116 5.53 3.93 6.41
N THR A 117 6.27 5.02 6.55
CA THR A 117 5.91 6.19 7.37
C THR A 117 6.01 7.48 6.56
N LEU A 118 5.30 8.54 6.98
CA LEU A 118 5.51 9.89 6.44
C LEU A 118 6.70 10.61 7.09
N ASP A 119 7.09 10.19 8.30
CA ASP A 119 8.30 10.65 8.98
C ASP A 119 9.49 9.82 8.52
N GLY A 120 10.25 10.34 7.55
CA GLY A 120 11.37 9.65 6.89
C GLY A 120 10.96 8.37 6.15
N PRO A 121 10.20 8.45 5.05
CA PRO A 121 9.72 7.27 4.30
C PRO A 121 10.81 6.26 3.90
N GLU A 122 12.03 6.74 3.64
CA GLU A 122 13.22 5.96 3.28
C GLU A 122 13.83 5.18 4.45
N ASN A 123 13.39 5.43 5.68
CA ASN A 123 13.87 4.72 6.87
C ASN A 123 13.14 3.39 7.10
N TRP A 124 12.04 3.15 6.37
CA TRP A 124 11.28 1.90 6.42
C TRP A 124 10.83 1.54 7.85
N ALA A 125 10.39 2.53 8.62
CA ALA A 125 9.87 2.31 9.96
C ALA A 125 8.47 1.68 9.93
N TYR A 126 8.12 0.90 10.95
CA TYR A 126 6.78 0.33 11.10
C TYR A 126 5.86 1.28 11.86
N ILE A 127 4.56 1.24 11.55
CA ILE A 127 3.50 1.84 12.37
C ILE A 127 2.62 0.72 12.92
N SER A 128 2.93 0.31 14.14
CA SER A 128 2.23 -0.74 14.88
C SER A 128 1.60 -0.24 16.18
N THR A 129 2.02 0.94 16.65
CA THR A 129 1.59 1.56 17.91
C THR A 129 1.01 2.96 17.70
N GLN A 130 0.27 3.42 18.70
CA GLN A 130 -0.28 4.78 18.75
C GLN A 130 0.80 5.86 18.66
N LEU A 131 1.95 5.64 19.31
CA LEU A 131 3.06 6.60 19.32
C LEU A 131 3.70 6.74 17.94
N GLU A 132 3.96 5.61 17.26
CA GLU A 132 4.48 5.60 15.88
C GLU A 132 3.50 6.28 14.91
N ALA A 133 2.19 6.00 15.06
CA ALA A 133 1.16 6.64 14.26
C ALA A 133 1.12 8.16 14.51
N GLN A 134 1.26 8.59 15.77
CA GLN A 134 1.30 10.00 16.14
C GLN A 134 2.43 10.76 15.45
N THR A 135 3.63 10.17 15.37
CA THR A 135 4.75 10.77 14.65
C THR A 135 4.42 10.97 13.17
N SER A 136 3.89 9.95 12.50
CA SER A 136 3.49 10.04 11.09
C SER A 136 2.39 11.11 10.84
N PHE A 137 1.43 11.24 11.77
CA PHE A 137 0.37 12.24 11.67
C PHE A 137 0.84 13.70 11.73
N PHE A 138 2.04 14.01 12.22
CA PHE A 138 2.58 15.37 12.16
C PHE A 138 2.91 15.81 10.73
N TYR A 139 3.29 14.85 9.88
CA TYR A 139 3.66 15.09 8.49
C TYR A 139 2.48 14.94 7.53
N GLN A 140 1.44 14.22 7.92
CA GLN A 140 0.22 14.03 7.13
C GLN A 140 -0.51 15.34 6.86
N LYS A 141 -0.70 15.67 5.57
CA LYS A 141 -1.45 16.86 5.13
C LYS A 141 -2.86 16.56 4.61
N THR A 142 -3.13 15.31 4.27
CA THR A 142 -4.43 14.83 3.79
C THR A 142 -5.26 14.21 4.91
N HIS A 143 -6.58 14.14 4.75
CA HIS A 143 -7.47 13.51 5.72
C HIS A 143 -7.27 11.99 5.85
N LEU A 144 -6.74 11.35 4.80
CA LEU A 144 -6.46 9.93 4.78
C LEU A 144 -5.01 9.68 4.40
N CYS A 145 -4.39 8.67 5.01
CA CYS A 145 -3.11 8.12 4.59
C CYS A 145 -3.19 6.59 4.56
N PHE A 146 -2.67 6.00 3.50
CA PHE A 146 -2.58 4.57 3.30
C PHE A 146 -1.14 4.11 3.42
N ILE A 147 -0.93 3.14 4.29
CA ILE A 147 0.39 2.55 4.54
C ILE A 147 0.36 1.01 4.45
N GLY A 148 1.52 0.41 4.18
CA GLY A 148 1.75 -1.02 4.10
C GLY A 148 2.76 -1.49 5.15
N HIS A 149 3.74 -2.28 4.71
CA HIS A 149 4.96 -2.69 5.41
C HIS A 149 4.77 -3.62 6.63
N THR A 150 3.77 -3.37 7.46
CA THR A 150 3.45 -4.17 8.66
C THR A 150 2.83 -5.54 8.33
N HIS A 151 2.29 -5.69 7.12
CA HIS A 151 1.47 -6.83 6.66
C HIS A 151 0.28 -7.15 7.59
N ARG A 152 -0.14 -6.18 8.41
CA ARG A 152 -1.21 -6.33 9.39
C ARG A 152 -2.22 -5.19 9.23
N PRO A 153 -3.50 -5.51 8.95
CA PRO A 153 -4.56 -4.50 8.91
C PRO A 153 -4.78 -3.82 10.26
N ALA A 154 -4.54 -2.52 10.31
CA ALA A 154 -4.83 -1.66 11.45
C ALA A 154 -5.26 -0.27 10.98
N ALA A 155 -5.84 0.51 11.88
CA ALA A 155 -6.16 1.90 11.61
C ALA A 155 -5.98 2.73 12.85
N PHE A 156 -5.57 3.96 12.63
CA PHE A 156 -5.42 4.98 13.65
C PHE A 156 -6.22 6.20 13.24
N LEU A 157 -6.89 6.80 14.21
CA LEU A 157 -7.62 8.05 14.06
C LEU A 157 -6.96 9.11 14.93
N LYS A 158 -6.71 10.28 14.35
CA LYS A 158 -6.30 11.48 15.08
C LYS A 158 -7.43 12.50 15.07
N GLU A 159 -7.99 12.73 16.26
CA GLU A 159 -8.88 13.85 16.57
C GLU A 159 -8.08 14.81 17.47
N GLU A 160 -8.38 14.87 18.76
CA GLU A 160 -7.52 15.52 19.78
C GLU A 160 -6.31 14.64 20.13
N GLU A 161 -6.54 13.33 20.26
CA GLU A 161 -5.53 12.31 20.50
C GLU A 161 -5.54 11.28 19.37
N VAL A 162 -4.43 10.54 19.25
CA VAL A 162 -4.34 9.39 18.34
C VAL A 162 -4.89 8.17 19.04
N ARG A 163 -5.70 7.35 18.37
CA ARG A 163 -6.16 6.07 18.94
C ARG A 163 -6.28 5.00 17.87
N PRO A 164 -6.01 3.72 18.19
CA PRO A 164 -6.33 2.62 17.29
C PRO A 164 -7.85 2.50 17.15
N ILE A 165 -8.31 2.14 15.95
CA ILE A 165 -9.72 1.89 15.67
C ILE A 165 -9.90 0.57 14.93
N GLU A 166 -10.98 -0.14 15.25
CA GLU A 166 -11.46 -1.21 14.40
C GLU A 166 -12.25 -0.64 13.23
N PHE A 167 -12.08 -1.20 12.04
CA PHE A 167 -12.84 -0.78 10.87
C PHE A 167 -13.14 -1.96 9.95
N ARG A 168 -14.37 -1.97 9.44
CA ARG A 168 -14.74 -2.74 8.24
C ARG A 168 -14.98 -1.82 7.05
N LYS A 169 -15.42 -0.60 7.35
CA LYS A 169 -15.68 0.51 6.45
C LYS A 169 -15.34 1.79 7.19
N VAL A 170 -14.68 2.73 6.51
CA VAL A 170 -14.44 4.08 7.01
C VAL A 170 -15.10 5.04 6.03
N ASP A 171 -16.05 5.83 6.54
CA ASP A 171 -16.69 6.90 5.78
C ASP A 171 -15.98 8.21 6.10
N VAL A 172 -15.32 8.78 5.10
CA VAL A 172 -14.55 10.02 5.26
C VAL A 172 -15.32 11.18 4.68
N HIS A 173 -15.53 12.18 5.52
CA HIS A 173 -16.22 13.42 5.16
C HIS A 173 -15.18 14.55 5.20
N PRO A 174 -14.82 15.15 4.05
CA PRO A 174 -13.84 16.24 4.00
C PRO A 174 -14.19 17.42 4.91
N GLU A 175 -15.48 17.60 5.18
CA GLU A 175 -16.03 18.67 6.00
C GLU A 175 -15.83 18.45 7.53
N ARG A 176 -15.41 17.25 7.96
CA ARG A 176 -15.22 16.92 9.38
C ARG A 176 -13.74 16.98 9.76
N PRO A 177 -13.35 17.69 10.84
CA PRO A 177 -11.98 17.70 11.30
C PRO A 177 -11.57 16.29 11.77
N GLY A 178 -10.45 15.79 11.25
CA GLY A 178 -9.91 14.48 11.60
C GLY A 178 -9.00 13.94 10.49
N ASN A 179 -7.88 13.33 10.90
CA ASN A 179 -6.99 12.60 10.01
C ASN A 179 -7.01 11.12 10.36
N PHE A 180 -7.06 10.28 9.33
CA PHE A 180 -7.06 8.83 9.42
C PHE A 180 -5.77 8.30 8.80
N CYS A 181 -5.18 7.31 9.46
CA CYS A 181 -4.10 6.51 8.91
C CYS A 181 -4.57 5.06 8.89
N LEU A 182 -4.51 4.42 7.72
CA LEU A 182 -5.00 3.07 7.50
C LEU A 182 -3.81 2.21 7.07
N THR A 183 -3.51 1.20 7.87
CA THR A 183 -2.43 0.25 7.62
C THR A 183 -3.00 -1.02 6.98
N SER A 184 -2.31 -1.52 5.95
CA SER A 184 -2.64 -2.68 5.13
C SER A 184 -4.04 -2.63 4.50
N VAL A 185 -4.07 -2.11 3.27
CA VAL A 185 -5.17 -2.39 2.34
C VAL A 185 -4.78 -3.65 1.59
N LEU A 186 -5.59 -4.72 1.74
CA LEU A 186 -5.49 -5.98 0.96
C LEU A 186 -4.06 -6.41 0.66
N SER A 187 -3.33 -6.89 1.69
CA SER A 187 -2.05 -7.57 1.45
C SER A 187 -2.29 -8.83 0.63
N ALA A 188 -1.60 -8.96 -0.50
CA ALA A 188 -1.56 -10.20 -1.27
C ALA A 188 -0.73 -11.29 -0.54
N ASN A 189 -0.06 -10.97 0.56
CA ASN A 189 0.63 -11.93 1.43
C ASN A 189 0.15 -11.83 2.89
N PRO A 190 -1.07 -12.27 3.21
CA PRO A 190 -1.71 -12.10 4.52
C PRO A 190 -1.09 -12.91 5.68
N GLY A 191 0.08 -13.52 5.49
CA GLY A 191 0.82 -14.19 6.55
C GLY A 191 2.27 -14.36 6.13
N MET A 192 3.19 -13.67 6.81
CA MET A 192 4.60 -14.09 6.78
C MET A 192 4.70 -15.50 7.37
N GLY A 193 4.75 -16.48 6.46
CA GLY A 193 5.01 -17.88 6.67
C GLY A 193 5.27 -18.45 5.29
N ILE A 194 6.53 -18.75 5.00
CA ILE A 194 6.99 -19.31 3.72
C ILE A 194 6.06 -20.48 3.34
N GLY A 195 5.30 -20.33 2.25
CA GLY A 195 4.51 -21.41 1.65
C GLY A 195 3.06 -21.60 2.13
N VAL A 196 2.38 -20.62 2.73
CA VAL A 196 0.93 -20.76 3.04
C VAL A 196 0.08 -20.42 1.80
N PRO A 197 -0.77 -21.33 1.28
CA PRO A 197 -1.67 -21.02 0.17
C PRO A 197 -2.64 -19.90 0.53
N VAL A 198 -2.70 -18.86 -0.30
CA VAL A 198 -3.72 -17.81 -0.19
C VAL A 198 -5.04 -18.39 -0.69
N THR A 199 -5.94 -18.71 0.23
CA THR A 199 -7.29 -19.19 -0.12
C THR A 199 -8.24 -17.99 -0.34
N PRO A 200 -9.34 -18.16 -1.09
CA PRO A 200 -10.40 -17.14 -1.18
C PRO A 200 -10.95 -16.69 0.19
N SER A 201 -10.84 -17.54 1.22
CA SER A 201 -11.23 -17.21 2.59
C SER A 201 -10.27 -16.23 3.27
N THR A 202 -8.98 -16.24 2.90
CA THR A 202 -7.94 -15.35 3.44
C THR A 202 -8.08 -13.94 2.87
N ILE A 203 -8.37 -13.83 1.56
CA ILE A 203 -8.68 -12.55 0.89
C ILE A 203 -9.95 -11.91 1.48
N ARG A 204 -10.98 -12.72 1.78
CA ARG A 204 -12.20 -12.22 2.47
C ARG A 204 -11.94 -11.69 3.89
N ARG A 205 -10.90 -12.16 4.59
CA ARG A 205 -10.55 -11.72 5.96
C ARG A 205 -9.78 -10.40 5.99
N THR A 206 -8.98 -10.10 4.95
CA THR A 206 -8.27 -8.82 4.79
C THR A 206 -9.11 -7.76 4.07
N ARG A 207 -10.31 -8.12 3.59
CA ARG A 207 -11.26 -7.26 2.91
C ARG A 207 -11.71 -6.09 3.80
N ARG A 208 -11.22 -4.88 3.51
CA ARG A 208 -11.74 -3.63 4.08
C ARG A 208 -11.99 -2.65 2.94
N LEU A 209 -13.24 -2.23 2.79
CA LEU A 209 -13.69 -1.39 1.68
C LEU A 209 -13.76 0.06 2.10
N ILE A 210 -13.25 0.94 1.24
CA ILE A 210 -13.25 2.38 1.47
C ILE A 210 -14.00 3.02 0.32
N SER A 211 -15.08 3.70 0.66
CA SER A 211 -15.89 4.48 -0.27
C SER A 211 -15.63 5.95 0.03
N VAL A 212 -14.91 6.63 -0.87
CA VAL A 212 -14.82 8.09 -0.82
C VAL A 212 -16.08 8.63 -1.48
N GLY A 213 -17.01 9.13 -0.67
CA GLY A 213 -18.29 9.65 -1.15
C GLY A 213 -18.08 10.93 -1.96
N SER A 214 -18.47 10.92 -3.25
CA SER A 214 -18.54 12.12 -4.09
C SER A 214 -19.76 12.96 -3.70
N GLY A 215 -19.65 13.72 -2.62
CA GLY A 215 -20.69 14.61 -2.11
C GLY A 215 -20.61 16.04 -2.64
N MET A 216 -20.06 16.28 -3.84
CA MET A 216 -19.93 17.63 -4.39
C MET A 216 -21.04 17.91 -5.41
N ARG A 217 -22.20 18.38 -4.94
CA ARG A 217 -23.15 19.09 -5.81
C ARG A 217 -22.62 20.50 -6.02
N TRP A 218 -21.94 20.72 -7.13
CA TRP A 218 -21.52 22.05 -7.56
C TRP A 218 -22.75 22.91 -7.92
N ARG A 219 -23.11 23.85 -7.03
CA ARG A 219 -23.90 25.02 -7.46
C ARG A 219 -22.95 25.93 -8.26
N LYS A 220 -23.30 26.23 -9.51
CA LYS A 220 -22.58 27.22 -10.32
C LYS A 220 -22.48 28.55 -9.53
N PRO A 221 -21.32 29.21 -9.50
CA PRO A 221 -21.22 30.52 -8.88
C PRO A 221 -22.09 31.52 -9.64
N HIS A 222 -23.00 32.18 -8.92
CA HIS A 222 -23.67 33.37 -9.42
C HIS A 222 -22.59 34.42 -9.75
N ARG A 223 -22.45 34.76 -11.03
CA ARG A 223 -21.78 36.01 -11.41
C ARG A 223 -22.60 37.17 -10.86
N LYS A 224 -22.04 37.89 -9.89
CA LYS A 224 -22.39 39.27 -9.61
C LYS A 224 -21.47 40.16 -10.45
N SER A 225 -22.03 40.71 -11.52
CA SER A 225 -21.79 42.05 -12.09
C SER A 225 -22.67 42.16 -13.31
#